data_AF-A0A7L3M4Z8-F1
#
_entry.id   AF-A0A7L3M4Z8-F1
#
_cell.length_a   1.000
_cell.length_b   1.000
_cell.length_c   1.000
_cell.angle_alpha   90.00
_cell.angle_beta   90.00
_cell.angle_gamma   90.00
#
_symmetry.space_group_name_H-M   'P 1'
#
loop_
_entity.id
_entity.type
_entity.pdbx_description
1 polymer ?
#
loop_
_entity_poly.entity_id
_entity_poly.type
_entity_poly.pdbx_seq_one_letter_code
_entity_poly.pdbx_strand_id
1 'polypeptide(L)'
;RWEEERYPEGIKWKFLEHKGPVFAPPYEPLPENVKFYYDGKVMKLSTKAEEVATFFAKMLDHEYTTKEIFRKNFFKDWRKEMTSEEKSTITNLSKCDFTHMSQYFKAQSEARKQMSKEEKQKIKEENERLLKEYGYCVMDNHKERIANFKIEPPGLFRGRGNHPKMGMLKRRIMPEDIIINCSKDSKIPAPPPGHKWKEVRHDNKVTWLVSWTENIQGSIKYIMLNPSSRIKGEKDWQKYETARRLKKCVDKIRNQYREDWKSKEMKVRQRAVALYFIDKLALRAGNEKEEGETADTVGCCSLRVEHIKLHPELDGQEYVVEFDFLGKDSIRYYNKVPVEKRVFKNLQLFMENKQPEDDLFDRLNTSILNKHLQDLMEGLTAKVFRTYNASITLQQQLKELTN
;
A
#
# COMPACT_ATOMS: atom_id res chain seq x y z
N ARG A 1 0.67 24.22 13.43
CA ARG A 1 0.46 25.52 12.75
C ARG A 1 -0.92 25.50 12.10
N TRP A 2 -1.94 25.63 12.94
CA TRP A 2 -3.37 25.52 12.56
C TRP A 2 -4.08 26.88 12.59
N GLU A 3 -3.38 27.93 13.01
CA GLU A 3 -3.89 29.30 13.17
C GLU A 3 -3.84 30.12 11.87
N GLU A 4 -3.15 29.62 10.83
CA GLU A 4 -3.12 30.25 9.52
C GLU A 4 -4.45 30.07 8.78
N GLU A 5 -4.82 31.06 7.96
CA GLU A 5 -6.02 31.00 7.14
C GLU A 5 -5.95 29.84 6.12
N ARG A 6 -7.09 29.19 5.90
CA ARG A 6 -7.18 28.06 4.97
C ARG A 6 -7.09 28.55 3.53
N TYR A 7 -6.42 27.77 2.69
CA TYR A 7 -6.44 28.01 1.25
C TYR A 7 -7.84 27.79 0.66
N PRO A 8 -8.19 28.50 -0.44
CA PRO A 8 -9.34 28.16 -1.26
C PRO A 8 -9.30 26.70 -1.69
N GLU A 9 -10.48 26.09 -1.85
CA GLU A 9 -10.57 24.68 -2.24
C GLU A 9 -9.83 24.43 -3.56
N GLY A 10 -9.18 23.26 -3.64
CA GLY A 10 -8.37 22.88 -4.80
C GLY A 10 -6.90 23.30 -4.70
N ILE A 11 -6.58 24.53 -4.28
CA ILE A 11 -5.20 25.00 -4.16
C ILE A 11 -4.52 24.36 -2.93
N LYS A 12 -3.27 23.92 -3.09
CA LYS A 12 -2.49 23.23 -2.05
C LYS A 12 -1.30 24.03 -1.54
N TRP A 13 -0.76 24.90 -2.38
CA TRP A 13 0.37 25.76 -2.09
C TRP A 13 0.42 26.89 -3.13
N LYS A 14 1.06 28.00 -2.77
CA LYS A 14 1.42 29.11 -3.66
C LYS A 14 2.88 29.01 -4.10
N PHE A 15 3.76 28.55 -3.20
CA PHE A 15 5.18 28.36 -3.48
C PHE A 15 5.64 26.95 -3.08
N LEU A 16 6.56 26.37 -3.86
CA LEU A 16 7.13 25.04 -3.67
C LEU A 16 8.52 24.96 -4.32
N GLU A 17 9.54 24.82 -3.49
CA GLU A 17 10.93 24.59 -3.90
C GLU A 17 11.52 23.37 -3.18
N HIS A 18 12.20 22.49 -3.91
CA HIS A 18 12.90 21.34 -3.34
C HIS A 18 14.08 20.92 -4.22
N LYS A 19 14.99 20.11 -3.67
CA LYS A 19 16.23 19.65 -4.34
C LYS A 19 16.07 18.40 -5.22
N GLY A 20 14.84 18.00 -5.53
CA GLY A 20 14.57 16.72 -6.20
C GLY A 20 14.78 15.49 -5.29
N PRO A 21 14.69 14.27 -5.85
CA PRO A 21 14.92 13.04 -5.12
C PRO A 21 16.41 12.71 -4.94
N VAL A 22 16.71 11.85 -3.98
CA VAL A 22 18.00 11.13 -3.91
C VAL A 22 17.84 9.75 -4.54
N PHE A 23 18.62 9.48 -5.59
CA PHE A 23 18.63 8.19 -6.26
C PHE A 23 19.27 7.11 -5.39
N ALA A 24 18.84 5.86 -5.59
CA ALA A 24 19.50 4.72 -4.97
C ALA A 24 20.97 4.64 -5.44
N PRO A 25 21.93 4.29 -4.57
CA PRO A 25 23.33 4.14 -4.96
C PRO A 25 23.48 3.18 -6.16
N PRO A 26 24.47 3.41 -7.04
CA PRO A 26 24.77 2.48 -8.11
C PRO A 26 25.16 1.11 -7.55
N TYR A 27 24.98 0.06 -8.35
CA TYR A 27 25.39 -1.27 -7.95
C TYR A 27 26.92 -1.38 -7.90
N GLU A 28 27.43 -1.98 -6.83
CA GLU A 28 28.83 -2.36 -6.68
C GLU A 28 28.97 -3.86 -6.99
N PRO A 29 29.68 -4.24 -8.06
CA PRO A 29 29.88 -5.65 -8.43
C PRO A 29 30.50 -6.48 -7.31
N LEU A 30 30.18 -7.77 -7.30
CA LEU A 30 30.75 -8.70 -6.34
C LEU A 30 32.28 -8.80 -6.51
N PRO A 31 33.04 -8.92 -5.41
CA PRO A 31 34.48 -9.12 -5.48
C PRO A 31 34.79 -10.49 -6.08
N GLU A 32 35.96 -10.61 -6.72
CA GLU A 32 36.34 -11.81 -7.49
C GLU A 32 36.32 -13.11 -6.67
N ASN A 33 36.48 -13.07 -5.35
CA ASN A 33 36.42 -14.25 -4.50
C ASN A 33 34.99 -14.77 -4.27
N VAL A 34 33.95 -13.98 -4.57
CA VAL A 34 32.55 -14.37 -4.44
C VAL A 34 32.05 -14.85 -5.80
N LYS A 35 31.77 -16.15 -5.89
CA LYS A 35 31.41 -16.80 -7.16
C LYS A 35 29.93 -17.16 -7.20
N PHE A 36 29.37 -17.15 -8.41
CA PHE A 36 28.10 -17.78 -8.75
C PHE A 36 28.37 -19.12 -9.43
N TYR A 37 27.55 -20.13 -9.14
CA TYR A 37 27.67 -21.44 -9.75
C TYR A 37 26.40 -21.82 -10.48
N TYR A 38 26.57 -22.44 -11.64
CA TYR A 38 25.50 -23.05 -12.42
C TYR A 38 25.88 -24.49 -12.75
N ASP A 39 25.04 -25.45 -12.36
CA ASP A 39 25.28 -26.88 -12.57
C ASP A 39 26.65 -27.34 -12.03
N GLY A 40 27.03 -26.82 -10.85
CA GLY A 40 28.30 -27.09 -10.18
C GLY A 40 29.52 -26.36 -10.76
N LYS A 41 29.37 -25.59 -11.84
CA LYS A 41 30.49 -24.87 -12.49
C LYS A 41 30.46 -23.38 -12.16
N VAL A 42 31.63 -22.80 -11.90
CA VAL A 42 31.78 -21.35 -11.70
C VAL A 42 31.40 -20.62 -12.99
N MET A 43 30.56 -19.60 -12.85
CA MET A 43 30.14 -18.75 -13.96
C MET A 43 30.14 -17.29 -13.52
N LYS A 44 30.84 -16.42 -14.27
CA LYS A 44 30.82 -14.98 -14.03
C LYS A 44 29.63 -14.36 -14.76
N LEU A 45 28.78 -13.66 -14.02
CA LEU A 45 27.62 -12.98 -14.56
C LEU A 45 27.99 -11.58 -15.08
N SER A 46 27.22 -11.08 -16.04
CA SER A 46 27.21 -9.68 -16.44
C SER A 46 26.69 -8.81 -15.29
N THR A 47 27.13 -7.56 -15.20
CA THR A 47 26.80 -6.68 -14.07
C THR A 47 25.29 -6.55 -13.82
N LYS A 48 24.48 -6.49 -14.89
CA LYS A 48 23.01 -6.42 -14.78
C LYS A 48 22.41 -7.71 -14.23
N ALA A 49 22.82 -8.86 -14.78
CA ALA A 49 22.37 -10.16 -14.29
C ALA A 49 22.85 -10.44 -12.86
N GLU A 50 24.07 -10.00 -12.52
CA GLU A 50 24.66 -10.13 -11.19
C GLU A 50 23.87 -9.33 -10.15
N GLU A 51 23.57 -8.05 -10.40
CA GLU A 51 22.78 -7.20 -9.50
C GLU A 51 21.45 -7.90 -9.13
N VAL A 52 20.75 -8.43 -10.13
CA VAL A 52 19.47 -9.13 -9.93
C VAL A 52 19.64 -10.45 -9.18
N ALA A 53 20.68 -11.22 -9.50
CA ALA A 53 21.02 -12.43 -8.76
C ALA A 53 21.29 -12.13 -7.28
N THR A 54 21.91 -10.99 -6.96
CA THR A 54 22.14 -10.60 -5.56
C THR A 54 20.85 -10.42 -4.77
N PHE A 55 19.76 -9.98 -5.41
CA PHE A 55 18.48 -9.80 -4.72
C PHE A 55 17.88 -11.13 -4.26
N PHE A 56 17.99 -12.16 -5.09
CA PHE A 56 17.56 -13.50 -4.72
C PHE A 56 18.50 -14.12 -3.68
N ALA A 57 19.83 -13.96 -3.85
CA ALA A 57 20.83 -14.46 -2.91
C ALA A 57 20.65 -13.89 -1.49
N LYS A 58 20.38 -12.57 -1.36
CA LYS A 58 20.09 -11.91 -0.07
C LYS A 58 18.84 -12.43 0.62
N MET A 59 17.96 -13.11 -0.12
CA MET A 59 16.70 -13.65 0.37
C MET A 59 16.70 -15.17 0.48
N LEU A 60 17.84 -15.84 0.29
CA LEU A 60 17.89 -17.29 0.15
C LEU A 60 17.24 -18.04 1.32
N ASP A 61 17.40 -17.56 2.55
CA ASP A 61 16.79 -18.16 3.76
C ASP A 61 15.35 -17.67 4.05
N HIS A 62 14.80 -16.78 3.23
CA HIS A 62 13.45 -16.26 3.43
C HIS A 62 12.41 -17.17 2.74
N GLU A 63 11.29 -17.45 3.42
CA GLU A 63 10.12 -18.19 2.88
C GLU A 63 9.63 -17.75 1.49
N TYR A 64 9.98 -16.56 0.98
CA TYR A 64 9.60 -16.20 -0.39
C TYR A 64 10.33 -17.05 -1.44
N THR A 65 11.60 -17.42 -1.22
CA THR A 65 12.42 -18.15 -2.20
C THR A 65 12.01 -19.61 -2.37
N THR A 66 11.18 -20.13 -1.45
CA THR A 66 10.57 -21.46 -1.54
C THR A 66 9.23 -21.45 -2.28
N LYS A 67 8.59 -20.27 -2.46
CA LYS A 67 7.29 -20.15 -3.15
C LYS A 67 7.46 -20.26 -4.66
N GLU A 68 6.68 -21.13 -5.28
CA GLU A 68 6.74 -21.40 -6.71
C GLU A 68 6.50 -20.14 -7.56
N ILE A 69 5.45 -19.36 -7.26
CA ILE A 69 5.12 -18.11 -7.95
C ILE A 69 6.31 -17.14 -7.89
N PHE A 70 6.93 -17.00 -6.71
CA PHE A 70 8.08 -16.12 -6.52
C PHE A 70 9.27 -16.55 -7.38
N ARG A 71 9.61 -17.84 -7.36
CA ARG A 71 10.71 -18.43 -8.13
C ARG A 71 10.49 -18.28 -9.63
N LYS A 72 9.27 -18.57 -10.11
CA LYS A 72 8.87 -18.45 -11.52
C LYS A 72 9.00 -17.01 -12.01
N ASN A 73 8.46 -16.05 -11.25
CA ASN A 73 8.52 -14.63 -11.60
C ASN A 73 9.95 -14.09 -11.56
N PHE A 74 10.71 -14.43 -10.52
CA PHE A 74 12.13 -14.07 -10.43
C PHE A 74 12.90 -14.57 -11.64
N PHE A 75 12.79 -15.86 -11.97
CA PHE A 75 13.56 -16.44 -13.06
C PHE A 75 13.20 -15.84 -14.41
N LYS A 76 11.89 -15.60 -14.65
CA LYS A 76 11.41 -14.93 -15.86
C LYS A 76 12.01 -13.54 -16.04
N ASP A 77 12.03 -12.74 -14.98
CA ASP A 77 12.56 -11.37 -15.05
C ASP A 77 14.09 -11.33 -15.04
N TRP A 78 14.75 -12.19 -14.27
CA TRP A 78 16.21 -12.30 -14.26
C TRP A 78 16.76 -12.65 -15.64
N ARG A 79 16.09 -13.57 -16.36
CA ARG A 79 16.44 -13.88 -17.75
C ARG A 79 16.38 -12.67 -18.66
N LYS A 80 15.59 -11.62 -18.40
CA LYS A 80 15.56 -10.42 -19.25
C LYS A 80 16.81 -9.56 -19.10
N GLU A 81 17.45 -9.62 -17.93
CA GLU A 81 18.65 -8.84 -17.59
C GLU A 81 19.96 -9.57 -17.95
N MET A 82 19.86 -10.81 -18.46
CA MET A 82 20.97 -11.61 -18.97
C MET A 82 21.34 -11.27 -20.42
N THR A 83 22.63 -11.42 -20.72
CA THR A 83 23.19 -11.52 -22.07
C THR A 83 22.67 -12.76 -22.81
N SER A 84 22.92 -12.83 -24.12
CA SER A 84 22.52 -13.98 -24.94
C SER A 84 23.25 -15.26 -24.52
N GLU A 85 24.56 -15.18 -24.19
CA GLU A 85 25.30 -16.34 -23.69
C GLU A 85 24.73 -16.83 -22.36
N GLU A 86 24.51 -15.93 -21.40
CA GLU A 86 23.93 -16.29 -20.08
C GLU A 86 22.55 -16.95 -20.21
N LYS A 87 21.68 -16.43 -21.09
CA LYS A 87 20.35 -17.01 -21.35
C LYS A 87 20.43 -18.42 -21.91
N SER A 88 21.43 -18.69 -22.75
CA SER A 88 21.64 -20.01 -23.37
C SER A 88 22.11 -21.05 -22.36
N THR A 89 22.94 -20.64 -21.40
CA THR A 89 23.46 -21.51 -20.34
C THR A 89 22.46 -21.71 -19.21
N ILE A 90 21.93 -20.62 -18.64
CA ILE A 90 21.13 -20.62 -17.41
C ILE A 90 19.66 -20.91 -17.73
N THR A 91 19.33 -22.17 -17.98
CA THR A 91 17.99 -22.61 -18.40
C THR A 91 17.09 -23.05 -17.23
N ASN A 92 17.68 -23.42 -16.08
CA ASN A 92 16.92 -23.88 -14.91
C ASN A 92 17.40 -23.22 -13.60
N LEU A 93 16.49 -22.55 -12.89
CA LEU A 93 16.77 -21.95 -11.59
C LEU A 93 17.24 -22.98 -10.54
N SER A 94 16.77 -24.23 -10.59
CA SER A 94 17.17 -25.25 -9.61
C SER A 94 18.63 -25.68 -9.73
N LYS A 95 19.28 -25.40 -10.87
CA LYS A 95 20.71 -25.63 -11.09
C LYS A 95 21.58 -24.44 -10.68
N CYS A 96 20.97 -23.31 -10.31
CA CYS A 96 21.67 -22.12 -9.86
C CYS A 96 22.00 -22.25 -8.37
N ASP A 97 23.24 -21.96 -8.01
CA ASP A 97 23.68 -21.93 -6.62
C ASP A 97 24.12 -20.50 -6.24
N PHE A 98 23.33 -19.93 -5.33
CA PHE A 98 23.50 -18.58 -4.78
C PHE A 98 24.14 -18.59 -3.39
N THR A 99 24.60 -19.74 -2.87
CA THR A 99 25.05 -19.90 -1.49
C THR A 99 26.28 -19.04 -1.19
N HIS A 100 27.29 -19.01 -2.05
CA HIS A 100 28.46 -18.14 -1.90
C HIS A 100 28.09 -16.66 -1.84
N MET A 101 27.19 -16.22 -2.72
CA MET A 101 26.67 -14.84 -2.71
C MET A 101 25.91 -14.55 -1.41
N SER A 102 25.07 -15.48 -0.95
CA SER A 102 24.32 -15.37 0.31
C SER A 102 25.25 -15.27 1.52
N GLN A 103 26.26 -16.13 1.60
CA GLN A 103 27.28 -16.12 2.65
C GLN A 103 28.04 -14.79 2.67
N TYR A 104 28.43 -14.27 1.51
CA TYR A 104 29.05 -12.94 1.40
C TYR A 104 28.15 -11.85 2.01
N PHE A 105 26.86 -11.80 1.65
CA PHE A 105 25.97 -10.77 2.18
C PHE A 105 25.65 -10.94 3.67
N LYS A 106 25.65 -12.19 4.18
CA LYS A 106 25.59 -12.46 5.63
C LYS A 106 26.83 -11.92 6.33
N ALA A 107 28.03 -12.21 5.83
CA ALA A 107 29.29 -11.69 6.37
C ALA A 107 29.33 -10.15 6.33
N GLN A 108 28.89 -9.52 5.24
CA GLN A 108 28.77 -8.06 5.12
C GLN A 108 27.75 -7.47 6.13
N SER A 109 26.68 -8.20 6.46
CA SER A 109 25.74 -7.79 7.50
C SER A 109 26.38 -7.83 8.90
N GLU A 110 27.10 -8.91 9.21
CA GLU A 110 27.81 -9.04 10.49
C GLU A 110 28.95 -8.04 10.64
N ALA A 111 29.76 -7.82 9.59
CA ALA A 111 30.78 -6.79 9.57
C ALA A 111 30.20 -5.39 9.83
N ARG A 112 29.03 -5.07 9.24
CA ARG A 112 28.31 -3.81 9.50
C ARG A 112 27.88 -3.66 10.96
N LYS A 113 27.47 -4.74 11.63
CA LYS A 113 27.14 -4.70 13.06
C LYS A 113 28.40 -4.46 13.90
N GLN A 114 29.52 -5.04 13.49
CA GLN A 114 30.83 -4.95 14.15
C GLN A 114 31.62 -3.67 13.85
N MET A 115 31.13 -2.79 12.95
CA MET A 115 31.78 -1.50 12.65
C MET A 115 32.11 -0.71 13.93
N SER A 116 33.26 -0.05 13.88
CA SER A 116 33.75 0.82 14.96
C SER A 116 32.79 1.98 15.22
N LYS A 117 32.92 2.61 16.39
CA LYS A 117 32.14 3.83 16.70
C LYS A 117 32.44 4.95 15.71
N GLU A 118 33.69 5.10 15.28
CA GLU A 118 34.13 6.14 14.34
C GLU A 118 33.52 5.95 12.95
N GLU A 119 33.52 4.74 12.40
CA GLU A 119 32.89 4.44 11.10
C GLU A 119 31.37 4.66 11.15
N LYS A 120 30.71 4.20 12.21
CA LYS A 120 29.28 4.43 12.42
C LYS A 120 28.95 5.92 12.52
N GLN A 121 29.82 6.70 13.17
CA GLN A 121 29.67 8.14 13.28
C GLN A 121 29.83 8.85 11.93
N LYS A 122 30.83 8.47 11.11
CA LYS A 122 30.98 8.99 9.73
C LYS A 122 29.74 8.73 8.87
N ILE A 123 29.21 7.51 8.90
CA ILE A 123 27.98 7.15 8.15
C ILE A 123 26.77 7.96 8.65
N LYS A 124 26.68 8.21 9.96
CA LYS A 124 25.62 9.03 10.55
C LYS A 124 25.71 10.49 10.07
N GLU A 125 26.90 11.08 10.10
CA GLU A 125 27.14 12.45 9.64
C GLU A 125 26.84 12.64 8.16
N GLU A 126 27.20 11.67 7.32
CA GLU A 126 26.87 11.68 5.89
C GLU A 126 25.35 11.62 5.66
N ASN A 127 24.64 10.76 6.40
CA ASN A 127 23.18 10.68 6.34
C ASN A 127 22.50 11.97 6.84
N GLU A 128 23.05 12.61 7.88
CA GLU A 128 22.55 13.90 8.37
C GLU A 128 22.79 15.03 7.38
N ARG A 129 23.94 15.05 6.71
CA ARG A 129 24.24 16.01 5.64
C ARG A 129 23.23 15.85 4.49
N LEU A 130 23.00 14.62 4.04
CA LEU A 130 22.03 14.31 3.00
C LEU A 130 20.60 14.72 3.41
N LEU A 131 20.22 14.48 4.67
CA LEU A 131 18.94 14.92 5.21
C LEU A 131 18.81 16.46 5.25
N LYS A 132 19.88 17.18 5.63
CA LYS A 132 19.87 18.65 5.66
C LYS A 132 19.68 19.24 4.27
N GLU A 133 20.25 18.60 3.25
CA GLU A 133 20.22 19.05 1.85
C GLU A 133 18.93 18.65 1.12
N TYR A 134 18.53 17.38 1.19
CA TYR A 134 17.42 16.82 0.40
C TYR A 134 16.16 16.50 1.22
N GLY A 135 16.27 16.50 2.56
CA GLY A 135 15.19 16.09 3.45
C GLY A 135 14.14 17.16 3.73
N TYR A 136 14.28 18.34 3.14
CA TYR A 136 13.38 19.47 3.34
C TYR A 136 13.04 20.14 2.01
N CYS A 137 11.83 20.70 1.94
CA CYS A 137 11.43 21.64 0.91
C CYS A 137 11.06 22.98 1.55
N VAL A 138 10.91 24.01 0.73
CA VAL A 138 10.19 25.23 1.10
C VAL A 138 8.81 25.14 0.46
N MET A 139 7.75 25.14 1.27
CA MET A 139 6.37 25.20 0.81
C MET A 139 5.73 26.44 1.42
N ASP A 140 5.23 27.32 0.56
CA ASP A 140 4.82 28.68 0.92
C ASP A 140 5.96 29.41 1.66
N ASN A 141 5.71 29.82 2.90
CA ASN A 141 6.66 30.56 3.73
C ASN A 141 7.46 29.66 4.67
N HIS A 142 7.34 28.33 4.56
CA HIS A 142 7.82 27.39 5.58
C HIS A 142 8.77 26.34 5.03
N LYS A 143 9.83 26.07 5.78
CA LYS A 143 10.69 24.90 5.57
C LYS A 143 10.02 23.67 6.18
N GLU A 144 9.67 22.71 5.34
CA GLU A 144 8.89 21.51 5.71
C GLU A 144 9.69 20.24 5.44
N ARG A 145 9.57 19.25 6.33
CA ARG A 145 10.29 17.98 6.19
C ARG A 145 9.62 17.11 5.13
N ILE A 146 10.41 16.48 4.27
CA ILE A 146 9.98 15.51 3.27
C ILE A 146 9.93 14.11 3.92
N ALA A 147 8.89 13.32 3.65
CA ALA A 147 8.74 11.99 4.26
C ALA A 147 9.79 10.99 3.74
N ASN A 148 9.90 10.86 2.41
CA ASN A 148 10.71 9.85 1.74
C ASN A 148 11.43 10.45 0.52
N PHE A 149 12.49 11.23 0.76
CA PHE A 149 13.25 11.87 -0.32
C PHE A 149 14.20 10.90 -1.06
N LYS A 150 14.50 9.72 -0.48
CA LYS A 150 15.27 8.66 -1.13
C LYS A 150 14.33 7.77 -1.96
N ILE A 151 14.65 7.58 -3.24
CA ILE A 151 13.92 6.65 -4.13
C ILE A 151 14.14 5.21 -3.65
N GLU A 152 13.09 4.39 -3.74
CA GLU A 152 13.18 2.97 -3.40
C GLU A 152 14.26 2.28 -4.27
N PRO A 153 15.22 1.55 -3.68
CA PRO A 153 16.18 0.78 -4.45
C PRO A 153 15.53 -0.32 -5.30
N PRO A 154 16.18 -0.75 -6.41
CA PRO A 154 15.76 -1.94 -7.13
C PRO A 154 15.78 -3.18 -6.23
N GLY A 155 15.00 -4.19 -6.58
CA GLY A 155 14.91 -5.43 -5.81
C GLY A 155 13.76 -6.32 -6.25
N LEU A 156 13.48 -7.39 -5.51
CA LEU A 156 12.33 -8.26 -5.81
C LEU A 156 11.06 -7.78 -5.12
N PHE A 157 9.94 -7.79 -5.85
CA PHE A 157 8.65 -7.42 -5.31
C PHE A 157 8.15 -8.47 -4.32
N ARG A 158 7.88 -8.05 -3.08
CA ARG A 158 7.41 -8.90 -1.99
C ARG A 158 5.94 -8.60 -1.70
N GLY A 159 5.07 -8.95 -2.65
CA GLY A 159 3.64 -8.85 -2.49
C GLY A 159 3.14 -9.69 -1.32
N ARG A 160 2.25 -9.13 -0.49
CA ARG A 160 1.70 -9.82 0.70
C ARG A 160 0.71 -10.91 0.31
N GLY A 161 0.59 -11.95 1.13
CA GLY A 161 -0.25 -13.11 0.85
C GLY A 161 0.21 -13.86 -0.40
N ASN A 162 -0.75 -14.45 -1.13
CA ASN A 162 -0.51 -15.16 -2.38
C ASN A 162 -0.53 -14.21 -3.59
N HIS A 163 0.27 -13.14 -3.52
CA HIS A 163 0.29 -12.15 -4.60
C HIS A 163 0.89 -12.72 -5.89
N PRO A 164 0.19 -12.67 -7.04
CA PRO A 164 0.61 -13.30 -8.29
C PRO A 164 1.89 -12.73 -8.90
N LYS A 165 2.28 -11.50 -8.52
CA LYS A 165 3.47 -10.78 -8.98
C LYS A 165 4.66 -10.86 -8.03
N MET A 166 4.55 -11.58 -6.91
CA MET A 166 5.68 -11.73 -5.98
C MET A 166 6.89 -12.30 -6.73
N GLY A 167 8.11 -11.82 -6.44
CA GLY A 167 9.33 -12.24 -7.10
C GLY A 167 9.66 -11.50 -8.40
N MET A 168 8.73 -10.74 -8.97
CA MET A 168 9.03 -9.88 -10.12
C MET A 168 10.05 -8.79 -9.77
N LEU A 169 10.85 -8.39 -10.75
CA LEU A 169 11.92 -7.41 -10.58
C LEU A 169 11.35 -5.99 -10.51
N LYS A 170 11.51 -5.32 -9.36
CA LYS A 170 11.38 -3.86 -9.24
C LYS A 170 12.62 -3.22 -9.83
N ARG A 171 12.44 -2.46 -10.91
CA ARG A 171 13.54 -1.85 -11.65
C ARG A 171 14.10 -0.63 -10.92
N ARG A 172 15.35 -0.29 -11.26
CA ARG A 172 15.98 0.95 -10.84
C ARG A 172 15.26 2.10 -11.56
N ILE A 173 14.83 3.09 -10.79
CA ILE A 173 14.21 4.30 -11.32
C ILE A 173 15.32 5.27 -11.73
N MET A 174 15.24 5.76 -12.97
CA MET A 174 16.20 6.69 -13.56
C MET A 174 15.63 8.12 -13.55
N PRO A 175 16.46 9.16 -13.71
CA PRO A 175 15.97 10.54 -13.88
C PRO A 175 14.92 10.67 -14.98
N GLU A 176 15.04 9.89 -16.05
CA GLU A 176 14.12 9.87 -17.20
C GLU A 176 12.74 9.28 -16.86
N ASP A 177 12.58 8.67 -15.68
CA ASP A 177 11.29 8.19 -15.16
C ASP A 177 10.61 9.22 -14.23
N ILE A 178 11.35 10.23 -13.79
CA ILE A 178 10.97 11.14 -12.72
C ILE A 178 10.25 12.38 -13.24
N ILE A 179 9.08 12.65 -12.66
CA ILE A 179 8.33 13.88 -12.83
C ILE A 179 8.54 14.76 -11.59
N ILE A 180 9.05 15.97 -11.81
CA ILE A 180 9.23 17.00 -10.77
C ILE A 180 8.01 17.91 -10.73
N ASN A 181 7.55 18.29 -9.53
CA ASN A 181 6.51 19.28 -9.32
C ASN A 181 6.97 20.37 -8.36
N CYS A 182 7.05 21.60 -8.86
CA CYS A 182 7.54 22.76 -8.13
C CYS A 182 6.81 24.03 -8.61
N SER A 183 7.02 25.18 -7.99
CA SER A 183 6.47 26.44 -8.51
C SER A 183 7.22 26.96 -9.73
N LYS A 184 6.58 27.80 -10.53
CA LYS A 184 7.20 28.39 -11.73
C LYS A 184 8.34 29.36 -11.39
N ASP A 185 8.24 29.99 -10.23
CA ASP A 185 9.13 31.00 -9.67
C ASP A 185 10.15 30.43 -8.67
N SER A 186 10.21 29.10 -8.49
CA SER A 186 11.21 28.46 -7.64
C SER A 186 12.43 27.98 -8.42
N LYS A 187 13.52 27.64 -7.70
CA LYS A 187 14.67 26.99 -8.31
C LYS A 187 14.36 25.53 -8.64
N ILE A 188 14.11 25.26 -9.92
CA ILE A 188 13.90 23.89 -10.43
C ILE A 188 15.15 23.03 -10.12
N PRO A 189 14.98 21.84 -9.50
CA PRO A 189 16.12 20.96 -9.21
C PRO A 189 16.77 20.47 -10.50
N ALA A 190 18.09 20.55 -10.58
CA ALA A 190 18.84 20.02 -11.72
C ALA A 190 18.90 18.48 -11.67
N PRO A 191 18.74 17.77 -12.80
CA PRO A 191 18.99 16.34 -12.85
C PRO A 191 20.47 16.02 -12.63
N PRO A 192 20.80 14.76 -12.29
CA PRO A 192 22.19 14.30 -12.29
C PRO A 192 22.89 14.60 -13.63
N PRO A 193 24.22 14.85 -13.63
CA PRO A 193 24.95 15.14 -14.86
C PRO A 193 24.73 14.08 -15.95
N GLY A 194 24.47 14.52 -17.18
CA GLY A 194 24.21 13.64 -18.33
C GLY A 194 22.78 13.10 -18.43
N HIS A 195 21.91 13.42 -17.48
CA HIS A 195 20.52 12.97 -17.45
C HIS A 195 19.51 14.11 -17.61
N LYS A 196 18.26 13.74 -17.86
CA LYS A 196 17.13 14.67 -17.87
C LYS A 196 15.94 14.12 -17.08
N TRP A 197 15.13 15.02 -16.53
CA TRP A 197 13.84 14.64 -15.97
C TRP A 197 12.89 14.17 -17.06
N LYS A 198 11.99 13.25 -16.72
CA LYS A 198 10.86 12.88 -17.59
C LYS A 198 10.03 14.10 -17.94
N GLU A 199 9.73 14.89 -16.91
CA GLU A 199 8.89 16.07 -17.00
C GLU A 199 9.13 16.97 -15.77
N VAL A 200 9.02 18.29 -15.97
CA VAL A 200 8.89 19.26 -14.88
C VAL A 200 7.54 19.94 -15.06
N ARG A 201 6.71 19.94 -14.02
CA ARG A 201 5.41 20.59 -14.00
C ARG A 201 5.21 21.47 -12.78
N HIS A 202 4.13 22.25 -12.82
CA HIS A 202 3.80 23.26 -11.81
C HIS A 202 2.32 23.17 -11.43
N ASP A 203 1.91 22.02 -10.91
CA ASP A 203 0.53 21.74 -10.51
C ASP A 203 0.35 21.97 -9.01
N ASN A 204 -0.25 23.11 -8.67
CA ASN A 204 -0.55 23.49 -7.30
C ASN A 204 -1.86 22.90 -6.76
N LYS A 205 -2.53 22.02 -7.52
CA LYS A 205 -3.72 21.29 -7.07
C LYS A 205 -3.37 19.98 -6.36
N VAL A 206 -2.12 19.53 -6.49
CA VAL A 206 -1.60 18.30 -5.89
C VAL A 206 -0.61 18.58 -4.76
N THR A 207 -0.31 17.56 -3.95
CA THR A 207 0.54 17.68 -2.75
C THR A 207 1.89 16.97 -2.87
N TRP A 208 2.17 16.34 -4.00
CA TRP A 208 3.42 15.62 -4.22
C TRP A 208 4.47 16.53 -4.86
N LEU A 209 5.73 16.26 -4.53
CA LEU A 209 6.91 17.00 -4.99
C LEU A 209 7.58 16.29 -6.16
N VAL A 210 7.61 14.96 -6.09
CA VAL A 210 8.20 14.09 -7.11
C VAL A 210 7.27 12.90 -7.32
N SER A 211 7.16 12.41 -8.56
CA SER A 211 6.44 11.18 -8.86
C SER A 211 7.12 10.36 -9.96
N TRP A 212 6.81 9.07 -9.99
CA TRP A 212 7.19 8.15 -11.07
C TRP A 212 6.18 7.00 -11.15
N THR A 213 6.17 6.28 -12.26
CA THR A 213 5.38 5.06 -12.43
C THR A 213 6.24 3.85 -12.06
N GLU A 214 5.79 3.01 -11.12
CA GLU A 214 6.50 1.77 -10.80
C GLU A 214 6.11 0.63 -11.77
N ASN A 215 7.03 -0.29 -12.01
CA ASN A 215 6.93 -1.23 -13.14
C ASN A 215 6.17 -2.54 -12.85
N ILE A 216 5.77 -2.80 -11.60
CA ILE A 216 5.08 -4.03 -11.20
C ILE A 216 3.59 -3.91 -11.43
N GLN A 217 2.94 -2.84 -10.95
CA GLN A 217 1.49 -2.61 -11.12
C GLN A 217 1.18 -1.43 -12.03
N GLY A 218 2.19 -0.72 -12.54
CA GLY A 218 1.98 0.52 -13.30
C GLY A 218 1.43 1.65 -12.43
N SER A 219 1.50 1.52 -11.10
CA SER A 219 0.97 2.51 -10.18
C SER A 219 1.92 3.72 -10.06
N ILE A 220 1.36 4.89 -9.75
CA ILE A 220 2.18 6.10 -9.53
C ILE A 220 2.64 6.13 -8.06
N LYS A 221 3.95 6.28 -7.88
CA LYS A 221 4.61 6.52 -6.59
C LYS A 221 4.92 8.00 -6.43
N TYR A 222 4.97 8.45 -5.19
CA TYR A 222 5.13 9.86 -4.86
C TYR A 222 6.12 10.08 -3.72
N ILE A 223 6.84 11.20 -3.79
CA ILE A 223 7.49 11.83 -2.66
C ILE A 223 6.56 12.94 -2.17
N MET A 224 6.19 12.87 -0.91
CA MET A 224 5.30 13.84 -0.26
C MET A 224 5.93 14.36 1.04
N LEU A 225 5.33 15.41 1.60
CA LEU A 225 5.73 15.93 2.90
C LEU A 225 5.46 14.95 4.04
N ASN A 226 6.27 15.11 5.08
CA ASN A 226 6.19 14.36 6.33
C ASN A 226 4.83 14.60 7.05
N PRO A 227 4.31 13.65 7.84
CA PRO A 227 3.07 13.82 8.59
C PRO A 227 3.01 15.06 9.49
N SER A 228 4.15 15.57 9.97
CA SER A 228 4.24 16.80 10.77
C SER A 228 4.00 18.10 9.99
N SER A 229 4.00 18.05 8.65
CA SER A 229 3.78 19.22 7.81
C SER A 229 2.34 19.73 7.87
N ARG A 230 2.14 21.04 7.65
CA ARG A 230 0.79 21.66 7.67
C ARG A 230 -0.18 20.92 6.76
N ILE A 231 0.21 20.63 5.52
CA ILE A 231 -0.69 20.05 4.51
C ILE A 231 -1.16 18.62 4.86
N LYS A 232 -0.34 17.86 5.58
CA LYS A 232 -0.71 16.53 6.07
C LYS A 232 -1.52 16.62 7.35
N GLY A 233 -1.09 17.45 8.29
CA GLY A 233 -1.78 17.67 9.56
C GLY A 233 -3.19 18.22 9.39
N GLU A 234 -3.39 19.20 8.51
CA GLU A 234 -4.71 19.79 8.26
C GLU A 234 -5.69 18.75 7.70
N LYS A 235 -5.26 17.93 6.73
CA LYS A 235 -6.09 16.83 6.21
C LYS A 235 -6.42 15.80 7.27
N ASP A 236 -5.47 15.49 8.16
CA ASP A 236 -5.70 14.53 9.24
C ASP A 236 -6.64 15.11 10.31
N TRP A 237 -6.55 16.39 10.60
CA TRP A 237 -7.49 17.11 11.45
C TRP A 237 -8.90 17.11 10.84
N GLN A 238 -9.04 17.48 9.56
CA GLN A 238 -10.33 17.45 8.83
C GLN A 238 -10.94 16.04 8.77
N LYS A 239 -10.11 14.99 8.68
CA LYS A 239 -10.54 13.58 8.78
C LYS A 239 -11.26 13.33 10.11
N TYR A 240 -10.70 13.78 11.24
CA TYR A 240 -11.34 13.65 12.55
C TYR A 240 -12.57 14.56 12.70
N GLU A 241 -12.55 15.79 12.19
CA GLU A 241 -13.73 16.66 12.18
C GLU A 241 -14.89 16.05 11.39
N THR A 242 -14.62 15.36 10.28
CA THR A 242 -15.64 14.64 9.52
C THR A 242 -16.23 13.47 10.31
N ALA A 243 -15.41 12.73 11.06
CA ALA A 243 -15.91 11.69 11.98
C ALA A 243 -16.72 12.29 13.14
N ARG A 244 -16.36 13.48 13.65
CA ARG A 244 -17.13 14.22 14.67
C ARG A 244 -18.46 14.72 14.13
N ARG A 245 -18.54 15.12 12.86
CA ARG A 245 -19.81 15.44 12.20
C ARG A 245 -20.70 14.20 12.07
N LEU A 246 -20.13 13.06 11.64
CA LEU A 246 -20.85 11.78 11.60
C LEU A 246 -21.45 11.43 12.96
N LYS A 247 -20.72 11.63 14.08
CA LYS A 247 -21.24 11.39 15.44
C LYS A 247 -22.59 12.08 15.70
N LYS A 248 -22.83 13.26 15.12
CA LYS A 248 -24.07 14.03 15.34
C LYS A 248 -25.27 13.51 14.54
N CYS A 249 -25.04 12.81 13.42
CA CYS A 249 -26.10 12.34 12.52
C CYS A 249 -26.14 10.82 12.35
N VAL A 250 -25.24 10.07 13.00
CA VAL A 250 -25.12 8.62 12.83
C VAL A 250 -26.42 7.89 13.15
N ASP A 251 -27.17 8.30 14.18
CA ASP A 251 -28.41 7.62 14.55
C ASP A 251 -29.51 7.80 13.49
N LYS A 252 -29.57 8.96 12.83
CA LYS A 252 -30.44 9.17 11.66
C LYS A 252 -30.07 8.21 10.52
N ILE A 253 -28.77 8.07 10.24
CA ILE A 253 -28.28 7.15 9.20
C ILE A 253 -28.61 5.70 9.56
N ARG A 254 -28.47 5.34 10.85
CA ARG A 254 -28.81 4.00 11.35
C ARG A 254 -30.28 3.68 11.22
N ASN A 255 -31.16 4.63 11.53
CA ASN A 255 -32.59 4.47 11.32
C ASN A 255 -32.91 4.30 9.83
N GLN A 256 -32.31 5.12 8.97
CA GLN A 256 -32.52 5.02 7.52
C GLN A 256 -32.11 3.65 6.96
N TYR A 257 -30.90 3.16 7.25
CA TYR A 257 -30.51 1.86 6.68
C TYR A 257 -31.34 0.70 7.26
N ARG A 258 -31.84 0.83 8.50
CA ARG A 258 -32.75 -0.17 9.10
C ARG A 258 -34.10 -0.21 8.40
N GLU A 259 -34.60 0.94 7.97
CA GLU A 259 -35.80 1.04 7.12
C GLU A 259 -35.53 0.46 5.72
N ASP A 260 -34.39 0.80 5.12
CA ASP A 260 -33.98 0.35 3.79
C ASP A 260 -33.87 -1.18 3.66
N TRP A 261 -33.66 -1.91 4.76
CA TRP A 261 -33.72 -3.38 4.76
C TRP A 261 -35.07 -3.95 4.30
N LYS A 262 -36.14 -3.15 4.38
CA LYS A 262 -37.49 -3.50 3.95
C LYS A 262 -37.84 -2.99 2.55
N SER A 263 -36.92 -2.28 1.89
CA SER A 263 -37.15 -1.69 0.57
C SER A 263 -37.61 -2.75 -0.45
N LYS A 264 -38.40 -2.36 -1.45
CA LYS A 264 -38.74 -3.27 -2.56
C LYS A 264 -37.55 -3.48 -3.51
N GLU A 265 -36.59 -2.55 -3.52
CA GLU A 265 -35.44 -2.60 -4.40
C GLU A 265 -34.28 -3.38 -3.78
N MET A 266 -33.81 -4.42 -4.47
CA MET A 266 -32.69 -5.25 -4.03
C MET A 266 -31.41 -4.43 -3.79
N LYS A 267 -31.11 -3.48 -4.69
CA LYS A 267 -29.92 -2.61 -4.58
C LYS A 267 -29.92 -1.79 -3.28
N VAL A 268 -31.09 -1.30 -2.86
CA VAL A 268 -31.25 -0.56 -1.61
C VAL A 268 -31.02 -1.47 -0.40
N ARG A 269 -31.58 -2.68 -0.41
CA ARG A 269 -31.33 -3.67 0.66
C ARG A 269 -29.85 -4.05 0.77
N GLN A 270 -29.20 -4.35 -0.35
CA GLN A 270 -27.77 -4.71 -0.38
C GLN A 270 -26.90 -3.57 0.17
N ARG A 271 -27.13 -2.34 -0.30
CA ARG A 271 -26.44 -1.15 0.21
C ARG A 271 -26.63 -0.99 1.73
N ALA A 272 -27.85 -1.15 2.22
CA ALA A 272 -28.17 -0.99 3.63
C ALA A 272 -27.56 -2.08 4.52
N VAL A 273 -27.51 -3.33 4.06
CA VAL A 273 -26.82 -4.42 4.77
C VAL A 273 -25.31 -4.22 4.75
N ALA A 274 -24.72 -3.82 3.61
CA ALA A 274 -23.29 -3.50 3.54
C ALA A 274 -22.92 -2.32 4.48
N LEU A 275 -23.75 -1.28 4.53
CA LEU A 275 -23.54 -0.16 5.45
C LEU A 275 -23.63 -0.60 6.92
N TYR A 276 -24.58 -1.48 7.25
CA TYR A 276 -24.67 -2.09 8.58
C TYR A 276 -23.40 -2.86 8.96
N PHE A 277 -22.83 -3.67 8.06
CA PHE A 277 -21.57 -4.36 8.32
C PHE A 277 -20.40 -3.40 8.51
N ILE A 278 -20.33 -2.33 7.72
CA ILE A 278 -19.30 -1.29 7.88
C ILE A 278 -19.45 -0.56 9.23
N ASP A 279 -20.67 -0.22 9.63
CA ASP A 279 -20.95 0.46 10.91
C ASP A 279 -20.69 -0.46 12.12
N LYS A 280 -21.20 -1.68 12.12
CA LYS A 280 -21.11 -2.58 13.29
C LYS A 280 -19.79 -3.33 13.40
N LEU A 281 -19.26 -3.80 12.28
CA LEU A 281 -18.07 -4.66 12.25
C LEU A 281 -16.81 -3.91 11.82
N ALA A 282 -16.93 -2.60 11.54
CA ALA A 282 -15.83 -1.78 11.06
C ALA A 282 -15.10 -2.37 9.84
N LEU A 283 -15.84 -3.09 8.98
CA LEU A 283 -15.30 -3.63 7.73
C LEU A 283 -14.80 -2.49 6.83
N ARG A 284 -13.77 -2.77 6.02
CA ARG A 284 -13.32 -1.84 4.98
C ARG A 284 -14.30 -1.89 3.80
N ALA A 285 -14.37 -0.81 3.02
CA ALA A 285 -15.29 -0.70 1.89
C ALA A 285 -15.19 -1.86 0.89
N GLY A 286 -13.97 -2.31 0.56
CA GLY A 286 -13.75 -3.41 -0.39
C GLY A 286 -13.92 -2.96 -1.83
N ASN A 287 -12.90 -2.28 -2.38
CA ASN A 287 -12.89 -1.97 -3.82
C ASN A 287 -12.63 -3.27 -4.59
N GLU A 288 -13.30 -3.42 -5.72
CA GLU A 288 -12.96 -4.43 -6.72
C GLU A 288 -11.49 -4.31 -7.11
N LYS A 289 -10.87 -5.46 -7.38
CA LYS A 289 -9.49 -5.55 -7.82
C LYS A 289 -9.45 -6.38 -9.08
N GLU A 290 -8.48 -6.07 -9.92
CA GLU A 290 -8.20 -6.85 -11.11
C GLU A 290 -7.70 -8.25 -10.73
N GLU A 291 -8.42 -9.26 -11.22
CA GLU A 291 -8.12 -10.67 -11.00
C GLU A 291 -6.78 -11.04 -11.65
N GLY A 292 -5.98 -11.87 -10.98
CA GLY A 292 -4.65 -12.27 -11.46
C GLY A 292 -3.56 -11.19 -11.35
N GLU A 293 -3.92 -9.93 -11.08
CA GLU A 293 -2.96 -8.82 -10.93
C GLU A 293 -2.62 -8.51 -9.47
N THR A 294 -3.53 -8.83 -8.56
CA THR A 294 -3.40 -8.56 -7.13
C THR A 294 -3.64 -9.82 -6.29
N ALA A 295 -3.25 -9.80 -5.02
CA ALA A 295 -3.66 -10.84 -4.09
C ALA A 295 -5.18 -10.76 -3.87
N ASP A 296 -5.85 -11.91 -3.97
CA ASP A 296 -7.28 -12.05 -3.69
C ASP A 296 -7.55 -11.74 -2.22
N THR A 297 -8.14 -10.56 -2.00
CA THR A 297 -8.57 -10.11 -0.68
C THR A 297 -9.79 -9.25 -0.87
N VAL A 298 -10.75 -9.40 0.03
CA VAL A 298 -12.05 -8.73 -0.08
C VAL A 298 -12.26 -7.72 1.04
N GLY A 299 -13.20 -6.80 0.82
CA GLY A 299 -13.82 -6.00 1.86
C GLY A 299 -15.34 -6.06 1.69
N CYS A 300 -16.07 -5.22 2.43
CA CYS A 300 -17.51 -5.34 2.58
C CYS A 300 -18.28 -5.43 1.24
N CYS A 301 -18.05 -4.52 0.30
CA CYS A 301 -18.76 -4.48 -0.98
C CYS A 301 -18.28 -5.55 -1.97
N SER A 302 -17.11 -6.15 -1.75
CA SER A 302 -16.52 -7.17 -2.63
C SER A 302 -16.55 -8.56 -1.98
N LEU A 303 -17.40 -8.77 -0.96
CA LEU A 303 -17.61 -10.09 -0.39
C LEU A 303 -18.30 -10.97 -1.42
N ARG A 304 -17.77 -12.18 -1.62
CA ARG A 304 -18.42 -13.30 -2.32
C ARG A 304 -19.22 -14.19 -1.38
N VAL A 305 -20.11 -15.01 -1.92
CA VAL A 305 -20.99 -15.94 -1.19
C VAL A 305 -20.17 -16.89 -0.29
N GLU A 306 -19.04 -17.41 -0.76
CA GLU A 306 -18.17 -18.33 -0.02
C GLU A 306 -17.64 -17.80 1.31
N HIS A 307 -17.58 -16.48 1.48
CA HIS A 307 -16.98 -15.83 2.64
C HIS A 307 -17.89 -15.76 3.86
N ILE A 308 -19.17 -16.12 3.71
CA ILE A 308 -20.12 -16.12 4.79
C ILE A 308 -20.88 -17.44 4.89
N LYS A 309 -21.17 -17.84 6.13
CA LYS A 309 -22.08 -18.94 6.44
C LYS A 309 -23.18 -18.43 7.34
N LEU A 310 -24.41 -18.82 7.03
CA LEU A 310 -25.61 -18.38 7.75
C LEU A 310 -26.08 -19.51 8.66
N HIS A 311 -26.08 -19.26 9.96
CA HIS A 311 -26.53 -20.19 10.98
C HIS A 311 -27.80 -19.65 11.65
N PRO A 312 -28.97 -20.29 11.46
CA PRO A 312 -30.21 -19.85 12.12
C PRO A 312 -30.08 -19.78 13.64
N GLU A 313 -29.35 -20.73 14.23
CA GLU A 313 -28.94 -20.75 15.62
C GLU A 313 -27.52 -21.31 15.71
N LEU A 314 -26.65 -20.68 16.50
CA LEU A 314 -25.30 -21.15 16.77
C LEU A 314 -24.83 -20.63 18.13
N ASP A 315 -24.20 -21.48 18.94
CA ASP A 315 -23.64 -21.10 20.25
C ASP A 315 -24.67 -20.42 21.17
N GLY A 316 -25.94 -20.82 21.09
CA GLY A 316 -27.06 -20.26 21.87
C GLY A 316 -27.55 -18.88 21.39
N GLN A 317 -27.15 -18.43 20.22
CA GLN A 317 -27.55 -17.15 19.62
C GLN A 317 -28.33 -17.40 18.32
N GLU A 318 -29.41 -16.64 18.12
CA GLU A 318 -30.17 -16.67 16.87
C GLU A 318 -29.52 -15.79 15.79
N TYR A 319 -29.72 -16.18 14.52
CA TYR A 319 -29.34 -15.41 13.33
C TYR A 319 -27.86 -15.06 13.28
N VAL A 320 -26.99 -16.06 13.41
CA VAL A 320 -25.53 -15.88 13.42
C VAL A 320 -24.98 -15.93 12.00
N VAL A 321 -24.20 -14.91 11.65
CA VAL A 321 -23.40 -14.86 10.42
C VAL A 321 -21.96 -15.16 10.78
N GLU A 322 -21.44 -16.26 10.26
CA GLU A 322 -20.02 -16.59 10.32
C GLU A 322 -19.31 -15.98 9.11
N PHE A 323 -18.37 -15.09 9.36
CA PHE A 323 -17.50 -14.48 8.35
C PHE A 323 -16.15 -15.17 8.37
N ASP A 324 -15.64 -15.52 7.19
CA ASP A 324 -14.30 -16.05 7.03
C ASP A 324 -13.71 -15.64 5.68
N PHE A 325 -12.83 -14.64 5.69
CA PHE A 325 -12.23 -14.13 4.46
C PHE A 325 -10.87 -13.48 4.71
N LEU A 326 -10.08 -13.33 3.65
CA LEU A 326 -8.83 -12.57 3.69
C LEU A 326 -9.09 -11.09 3.39
N GLY A 327 -8.87 -10.23 4.38
CA GLY A 327 -8.97 -8.78 4.24
C GLY A 327 -7.68 -8.14 3.72
N LYS A 328 -7.56 -6.82 3.89
CA LYS A 328 -6.36 -6.06 3.51
C LYS A 328 -5.09 -6.75 4.02
N ASP A 329 -4.09 -6.83 3.14
CA ASP A 329 -2.79 -7.45 3.43
C ASP A 329 -2.87 -8.98 3.64
N SER A 330 -3.95 -9.61 3.16
CA SER A 330 -4.26 -11.04 3.31
C SER A 330 -4.37 -11.47 4.78
N ILE A 331 -4.78 -10.56 5.66
CA ILE A 331 -5.06 -10.87 7.06
C ILE A 331 -6.46 -11.47 7.14
N ARG A 332 -6.55 -12.71 7.66
CA ARG A 332 -7.83 -13.40 7.86
C ARG A 332 -8.71 -12.64 8.84
N TYR A 333 -9.94 -12.37 8.43
CA TYR A 333 -11.02 -11.92 9.29
C TYR A 333 -11.94 -13.12 9.52
N TYR A 334 -11.93 -13.64 10.74
CA TYR A 334 -12.85 -14.68 11.19
C TYR A 334 -13.71 -14.11 12.32
N ASN A 335 -15.03 -14.19 12.19
CA ASN A 335 -15.93 -13.72 13.24
C ASN A 335 -17.30 -14.40 13.13
N LYS A 336 -17.90 -14.73 14.27
CA LYS A 336 -19.29 -15.19 14.36
C LYS A 336 -20.11 -14.07 15.00
N VAL A 337 -21.05 -13.50 14.26
CA VAL A 337 -21.78 -12.33 14.72
C VAL A 337 -23.29 -12.58 14.65
N PRO A 338 -24.02 -12.48 15.78
CA PRO A 338 -25.48 -12.43 15.74
C PRO A 338 -25.93 -11.11 15.11
N VAL A 339 -26.78 -11.19 14.08
CA VAL A 339 -27.29 -10.03 13.36
C VAL A 339 -28.80 -9.88 13.55
N GLU A 340 -29.33 -8.71 13.18
CA GLU A 340 -30.77 -8.50 13.22
C GLU A 340 -31.47 -9.47 12.23
N LYS A 341 -32.60 -10.07 12.62
CA LYS A 341 -33.36 -11.06 11.83
C LYS A 341 -33.57 -10.65 10.36
N ARG A 342 -33.85 -9.37 10.10
CA ARG A 342 -34.03 -8.84 8.74
C ARG A 342 -32.75 -8.85 7.92
N VAL A 343 -31.60 -8.58 8.55
CA VAL A 343 -30.28 -8.69 7.90
C VAL A 343 -30.03 -10.15 7.51
N PHE A 344 -30.24 -11.09 8.44
CA PHE A 344 -30.07 -12.52 8.16
C PHE A 344 -30.95 -13.00 7.01
N LYS A 345 -32.26 -12.67 7.02
CA LYS A 345 -33.18 -13.02 5.94
C LYS A 345 -32.80 -12.38 4.61
N ASN A 346 -32.30 -11.14 4.61
CA ASN A 346 -31.81 -10.51 3.39
C ASN A 346 -30.55 -11.21 2.87
N LEU A 347 -29.62 -11.64 3.73
CA LEU A 347 -28.45 -12.41 3.30
C LEU A 347 -28.85 -13.73 2.65
N GLN A 348 -29.85 -14.44 3.18
CA GLN A 348 -30.39 -15.64 2.53
C GLN A 348 -30.84 -15.35 1.09
N LEU A 349 -31.56 -14.24 0.89
CA LEU A 349 -31.99 -13.79 -0.45
C LEU A 349 -30.82 -13.36 -1.34
N PHE A 350 -29.78 -12.76 -0.76
CA PHE A 350 -28.60 -12.31 -1.53
C PHE A 350 -27.74 -13.47 -2.03
N MET A 351 -27.84 -14.63 -1.38
CA MET A 351 -27.13 -15.87 -1.74
C MET A 351 -27.99 -16.80 -2.61
N GLU A 352 -29.27 -16.50 -2.81
CA GLU A 352 -30.19 -17.35 -3.56
C GLU A 352 -29.79 -17.40 -5.06
N ASN A 353 -29.74 -18.60 -5.63
CA ASN A 353 -29.34 -18.86 -7.01
C ASN A 353 -27.94 -18.35 -7.40
N LYS A 354 -27.00 -18.32 -6.44
CA LYS A 354 -25.60 -17.94 -6.66
C LYS A 354 -24.62 -19.08 -6.38
N GLN A 355 -23.51 -19.06 -7.10
CA GLN A 355 -22.36 -19.92 -6.84
C GLN A 355 -21.47 -19.32 -5.72
N PRO A 356 -20.60 -20.12 -5.08
CA PRO A 356 -19.69 -19.64 -4.03
C PRO A 356 -18.83 -18.43 -4.45
N GLU A 357 -18.39 -18.40 -5.70
CA GLU A 357 -17.55 -17.36 -6.31
C GLU A 357 -18.32 -16.08 -6.70
N ASP A 358 -19.65 -16.10 -6.71
CA ASP A 358 -20.44 -14.92 -7.06
C ASP A 358 -20.40 -13.86 -5.95
N ASP A 359 -20.45 -12.60 -6.34
CA ASP A 359 -20.53 -11.49 -5.41
C ASP A 359 -21.80 -11.57 -4.54
N LEU A 360 -21.62 -11.49 -3.22
CA LEU A 360 -22.71 -11.42 -2.26
C LEU A 360 -23.59 -10.20 -2.53
N PHE A 361 -22.97 -9.07 -2.84
CA PHE A 361 -23.65 -7.81 -3.15
C PHE A 361 -23.56 -7.46 -4.65
N ASP A 362 -24.16 -8.30 -5.50
CA ASP A 362 -24.09 -8.24 -6.98
C ASP A 362 -24.55 -6.91 -7.63
N ARG A 363 -25.29 -6.06 -6.91
CA ARG A 363 -25.78 -4.76 -7.42
C ARG A 363 -25.12 -3.57 -6.74
N LEU A 364 -24.03 -3.80 -6.01
CA LEU A 364 -23.34 -2.81 -5.20
C LEU A 364 -21.85 -2.77 -5.55
N ASN A 365 -21.29 -1.56 -5.57
CA ASN A 365 -19.85 -1.36 -5.49
C ASN A 365 -19.57 -0.16 -4.58
N THR A 366 -18.30 0.09 -4.30
CA THR A 366 -17.89 1.15 -3.36
C THR A 366 -18.23 2.55 -3.86
N SER A 367 -18.28 2.77 -5.19
CA SER A 367 -18.72 4.04 -5.78
C SER A 367 -20.19 4.31 -5.44
N ILE A 368 -21.07 3.32 -5.66
CA ILE A 368 -22.50 3.42 -5.35
C ILE A 368 -22.70 3.67 -3.85
N LEU A 369 -21.99 2.94 -2.98
CA LEU A 369 -22.07 3.12 -1.54
C LEU A 369 -21.63 4.54 -1.12
N ASN A 370 -20.46 4.99 -1.58
CA ASN A 370 -19.94 6.30 -1.19
C ASN A 370 -20.78 7.46 -1.77
N LYS A 371 -21.37 7.31 -2.97
CA LYS A 371 -22.30 8.30 -3.51
C LYS A 371 -23.51 8.48 -2.59
N HIS A 372 -24.13 7.38 -2.16
CA HIS A 372 -25.22 7.45 -1.20
C HIS A 372 -24.81 8.08 0.13
N LEU A 373 -23.62 7.72 0.64
CA LEU A 373 -23.11 8.30 1.88
C LEU A 373 -22.88 9.81 1.76
N GLN A 374 -22.37 10.28 0.62
CA GLN A 374 -22.20 11.70 0.33
C GLN A 374 -23.54 12.46 0.37
N ASP A 375 -24.62 11.86 -0.11
CA ASP A 375 -25.97 12.45 -0.05
C ASP A 375 -26.51 12.52 1.40
N LEU A 376 -26.09 11.60 2.27
CA LEU A 376 -26.49 11.60 3.69
C LEU A 376 -25.71 12.61 4.54
N MET A 377 -24.43 12.82 4.23
CA MET A 377 -23.58 13.84 4.85
C MET A 377 -22.42 14.19 3.93
N GLU A 378 -22.22 15.48 3.70
CA GLU A 378 -21.12 15.97 2.87
C GLU A 378 -19.74 15.49 3.35
N GLY A 379 -19.01 14.83 2.47
CA GLY A 379 -17.67 14.26 2.73
C GLY A 379 -17.71 12.88 3.39
N LEU A 380 -18.90 12.30 3.61
CA LEU A 380 -19.03 10.99 4.20
C LEU A 380 -18.66 9.89 3.21
N THR A 381 -17.82 8.98 3.67
CA THR A 381 -17.39 7.79 2.93
C THR A 381 -17.29 6.61 3.90
N ALA A 382 -17.26 5.39 3.39
CA ALA A 382 -17.19 4.18 4.23
C ALA A 382 -16.02 4.18 5.23
N LYS A 383 -14.87 4.79 4.87
CA LYS A 383 -13.71 4.92 5.77
C LYS A 383 -13.97 5.77 7.02
N VAL A 384 -14.93 6.70 6.97
CA VAL A 384 -15.25 7.61 8.09
C VAL A 384 -15.84 6.82 9.25
N PHE A 385 -16.66 5.80 9.00
CA PHE A 385 -17.23 4.93 10.04
C PHE A 385 -16.14 4.24 10.87
N ARG A 386 -15.07 3.74 10.23
CA ARG A 386 -13.94 3.12 10.96
C ARG A 386 -13.21 4.13 11.85
N THR A 387 -13.06 5.38 11.38
CA THR A 387 -12.44 6.46 12.17
C THR A 387 -13.36 6.86 13.34
N TYR A 388 -14.65 6.98 13.08
CA TYR A 388 -15.69 7.28 14.06
C TYR A 388 -15.73 6.23 15.17
N ASN A 389 -15.93 4.95 14.82
CA ASN A 389 -16.05 3.85 15.79
C ASN A 389 -14.79 3.72 16.65
N ALA A 390 -13.60 3.75 16.04
CA ALA A 390 -12.36 3.68 16.80
C ALA A 390 -12.23 4.84 17.80
N SER A 391 -12.56 6.06 17.37
CA SER A 391 -12.41 7.26 18.21
C SER A 391 -13.44 7.31 19.34
N ILE A 392 -14.71 6.96 19.07
CA ILE A 392 -15.78 7.01 20.07
C ILE A 392 -15.62 5.89 21.10
N THR A 393 -15.24 4.68 20.69
CA THR A 393 -14.96 3.57 21.61
C THR A 393 -13.81 3.93 22.54
N LEU A 394 -12.70 4.47 22.02
CA LEU A 394 -11.59 4.90 22.88
C LEU A 394 -12.01 5.99 23.88
N GLN A 395 -12.75 7.00 23.42
CA GLN A 395 -13.27 8.07 24.29
C GLN A 395 -14.14 7.50 25.42
N GLN A 396 -15.02 6.55 25.10
CA GLN A 396 -15.91 5.93 26.08
C GLN A 396 -15.14 5.05 27.06
N GLN A 397 -14.24 4.19 26.57
CA GLN A 397 -13.46 3.29 27.41
C GLN A 397 -12.51 4.05 28.35
N LEU A 398 -11.88 5.14 27.89
CA LEU A 398 -11.10 6.00 28.79
C LEU A 398 -11.97 6.62 29.88
N LYS A 399 -13.19 7.05 29.56
CA LYS A 399 -14.12 7.60 30.56
C LYS A 399 -14.57 6.54 31.58
N GLU A 400 -14.77 5.31 31.15
CA GLU A 400 -15.29 4.22 32.01
C GLU A 400 -14.19 3.55 32.84
N LEU A 401 -12.95 3.49 32.34
CA LEU A 401 -11.87 2.69 32.92
C LEU A 401 -10.75 3.52 33.57
N THR A 402 -10.76 4.86 33.41
CA THR A 402 -9.80 5.72 34.11
C THR A 402 -10.35 6.07 35.49
N ASN A 403 -9.70 5.54 36.53
CA ASN A 403 -10.00 5.83 37.93
C ASN A 403 -9.48 7.20 38.37
#